data_AF-A0A6G4AVC8-F1
#
_entry.id   AF-A0A6G4AVC8-F1
#
_cell.length_a   1.000
_cell.length_b   1.000
_cell.length_c   1.000
_cell.angle_alpha   90.00
_cell.angle_beta   90.00
_cell.angle_gamma   90.00
#
_symmetry.space_group_name_H-M   'P 1'
#
loop_
_entity.id
_entity.type
_entity.pdbx_description
1 polymer ?
#
loop_
_entity_poly.entity_id
_entity_poly.type
_entity_poly.pdbx_seq_one_letter_code
_entity_poly.pdbx_strand_id
1 'polypeptide(L)'
;MTATDEEVAAVRAAGTWCGPRWCLPCAERDERERAERERERREAEERVIEMRWREVEVLEEWVREVLADPDTVILDTETTGLHDEARIVDLGVITAAGDVLMDTLINPGEPIPADATDIHGITDAQVAMAPSFGGVLDRLAAVLHGRRCVICNRVFDVARLRHELTVHYRQTGHQNPEDAVDSWLGTVRFEDAMVPYSDCYGDWSG
;
A
#
# COMPACT_ATOMS: atom_id res chain seq x y z
N MET A 1 66.07 -9.66 -8.54
CA MET A 1 66.50 -8.89 -7.36
C MET A 1 65.68 -9.40 -6.19
N THR A 2 66.26 -10.19 -5.31
CA THR A 2 65.58 -10.74 -4.12
C THR A 2 65.69 -9.72 -3.00
N ALA A 3 64.56 -9.29 -2.44
CA ALA A 3 64.52 -8.42 -1.27
C ALA A 3 65.28 -9.06 -0.09
N THR A 4 65.94 -8.23 0.73
CA THR A 4 66.71 -8.71 1.88
C THR A 4 65.78 -9.10 3.04
N ASP A 5 66.26 -9.95 3.95
CA ASP A 5 65.47 -10.41 5.10
C ASP A 5 65.01 -9.25 6.02
N GLU A 6 65.73 -8.13 6.06
CA GLU A 6 65.36 -6.91 6.78
C GLU A 6 64.20 -6.15 6.12
N GLU A 7 64.17 -6.08 4.78
CA GLU A 7 63.08 -5.45 4.03
C GLU A 7 61.77 -6.23 4.22
N VAL A 8 61.85 -7.56 4.26
CA VAL A 8 60.70 -8.43 4.54
C VAL A 8 60.21 -8.28 5.99
N ALA A 9 61.13 -8.10 6.96
CA ALA A 9 60.78 -7.88 8.36
C ALA A 9 60.09 -6.53 8.61
N ALA A 10 60.55 -5.46 7.95
CA ALA A 10 59.95 -4.13 8.05
C ALA A 10 58.52 -4.09 7.50
N VAL A 11 58.26 -4.76 6.36
CA VAL A 11 56.92 -4.83 5.76
C VAL A 11 55.98 -5.73 6.57
N ARG A 12 56.49 -6.76 7.24
CA ARG A 12 55.73 -7.59 8.21
C ARG A 12 55.31 -6.79 9.45
N ALA A 13 56.20 -5.96 9.99
CA ALA A 13 55.92 -5.11 11.15
C ALA A 13 54.90 -3.99 10.83
N ALA A 14 54.83 -3.55 9.57
CA ALA A 14 53.86 -2.57 9.08
C ALA A 14 52.47 -3.14 8.77
N GLY A 15 52.26 -4.47 8.90
CA GLY A 15 50.97 -5.13 8.69
C GLY A 15 50.49 -5.22 7.23
N THR A 16 51.31 -4.78 6.26
CA THR A 16 50.94 -4.67 4.83
C THR A 16 51.41 -5.86 3.97
N TRP A 17 52.09 -6.87 4.53
CA TRP A 17 52.47 -8.08 3.82
C TRP A 17 51.32 -9.10 3.73
N CYS A 18 50.72 -9.25 2.55
CA CYS A 18 49.95 -10.44 2.18
C CYS A 18 50.91 -11.48 1.58
N GLY A 19 51.37 -12.42 2.40
CA GLY A 19 52.16 -13.56 1.93
C GLY A 19 51.41 -14.46 0.94
N PRO A 20 52.09 -15.39 0.24
CA PRO A 20 51.43 -16.35 -0.64
C PRO A 20 50.38 -17.15 0.14
N ARG A 21 49.36 -17.64 -0.59
CA ARG A 21 48.16 -18.38 -0.10
C ARG A 21 48.42 -19.58 0.84
N TRP A 22 49.69 -19.92 1.09
CA TRP A 22 50.20 -21.02 1.91
C TRP A 22 50.80 -20.55 3.26
N CYS A 23 50.78 -19.26 3.57
CA CYS A 23 51.21 -18.75 4.87
C CYS A 23 50.15 -19.08 5.93
N LEU A 24 50.42 -20.06 6.80
CA LEU A 24 49.48 -20.52 7.84
C LEU A 24 48.91 -19.37 8.71
N PRO A 25 49.72 -18.42 9.23
CA PRO A 25 49.18 -17.26 9.94
C PRO A 25 48.26 -16.36 9.10
N CYS A 26 48.51 -16.21 7.80
CA CYS A 26 47.63 -15.46 6.90
C CYS A 26 46.34 -16.25 6.61
N ALA A 27 46.43 -17.57 6.43
CA ALA A 27 45.27 -18.43 6.24
C ALA A 27 44.35 -18.42 7.46
N GLU A 28 44.91 -18.51 8.67
CA GLU A 28 44.16 -18.39 9.93
C GLU A 28 43.53 -17.00 10.12
N ARG A 29 44.21 -15.93 9.70
CA ARG A 29 43.65 -14.57 9.72
C ARG A 29 42.47 -14.46 8.75
N ASP A 30 42.65 -14.93 7.52
CA ASP A 30 41.59 -14.92 6.50
C ASP A 30 40.38 -15.77 6.92
N GLU A 31 40.59 -16.89 7.64
CA GLU A 31 39.51 -17.69 8.22
C GLU A 31 38.76 -16.94 9.32
N ARG A 32 39.47 -16.23 10.21
CA ARG A 32 38.85 -15.38 11.23
C ARG A 32 38.02 -14.25 10.61
N GLU A 33 38.57 -13.56 9.62
CA GLU A 33 37.87 -12.50 8.89
C GLU A 33 36.63 -13.03 8.14
N ARG A 34 36.71 -14.23 7.54
CA ARG A 34 35.54 -14.88 6.92
C ARG A 34 34.48 -15.25 7.95
N ALA A 35 34.88 -15.80 9.09
CA ALA A 35 33.97 -16.17 10.17
C ALA A 35 33.32 -14.93 10.81
N GLU A 36 34.03 -13.81 10.90
CA GLU A 36 33.49 -12.52 11.35
C GLU A 36 32.45 -11.98 10.37
N ARG A 37 32.76 -11.90 9.07
CA ARG A 37 31.80 -11.49 8.03
C ARG A 37 30.56 -12.38 7.99
N GLU A 38 30.72 -13.69 8.19
CA GLU A 38 29.61 -14.62 8.24
C GLU A 38 28.73 -14.41 9.50
N ARG A 39 29.35 -14.11 10.64
CA ARG A 39 28.62 -13.70 11.85
C ARG A 39 27.85 -12.40 11.62
N GLU A 40 28.50 -11.37 11.11
CA GLU A 40 27.88 -10.08 10.82
C GLU A 40 26.70 -10.23 9.84
N ARG A 41 26.85 -11.08 8.81
CA ARG A 41 25.77 -11.38 7.87
C ARG A 41 24.60 -12.07 8.56
N ARG A 42 24.84 -13.10 9.39
CA ARG A 42 23.78 -13.78 10.14
C ARG A 42 23.07 -12.85 11.11
N GLU A 43 23.81 -12.02 11.84
CA GLU A 43 23.22 -11.02 12.74
C GLU A 43 22.41 -9.96 11.96
N ALA A 44 22.85 -9.59 10.76
CA ALA A 44 22.08 -8.70 9.88
C ALA A 44 20.79 -9.37 9.37
N GLU A 45 20.87 -10.64 8.95
CA GLU A 45 19.71 -11.45 8.56
C GLU A 45 18.72 -11.60 9.73
N GLU A 46 19.21 -11.89 10.95
CA GLU A 46 18.39 -11.98 12.16
C GLU A 46 17.71 -10.65 12.50
N ARG A 47 18.40 -9.51 12.36
CA ARG A 47 17.80 -8.18 12.55
C ARG A 47 16.69 -7.89 11.55
N VAL A 48 16.86 -8.27 10.28
CA VAL A 48 15.83 -8.11 9.25
C VAL A 48 14.61 -8.98 9.58
N ILE A 49 14.85 -10.23 10.00
CA ILE A 49 13.78 -11.14 10.42
C ILE A 49 13.03 -10.57 11.63
N GLU A 50 13.74 -10.11 12.66
CA GLU A 50 13.15 -9.52 13.87
C GLU A 50 12.35 -8.25 13.56
N MET A 51 12.86 -7.38 12.68
CA MET A 51 12.14 -6.19 12.22
C MET A 51 10.83 -6.56 11.52
N ARG A 52 10.88 -7.53 10.61
CA ARG A 52 9.69 -8.01 9.87
C ARG A 52 8.65 -8.65 10.80
N TRP A 53 9.09 -9.39 11.82
CA TRP A 53 8.17 -9.94 12.83
C TRP A 53 7.44 -8.83 13.59
N ARG A 54 8.14 -7.75 13.98
CA ARG A 54 7.49 -6.59 14.63
C ARG A 54 6.45 -5.92 13.73
N GLU A 55 6.73 -5.79 12.44
CA GLU A 55 5.77 -5.22 11.47
C GLU A 55 4.51 -6.08 11.39
N VAL A 56 4.66 -7.41 11.36
CA VAL A 56 3.53 -8.34 11.40
C VAL A 56 2.74 -8.23 12.71
N GLU A 57 3.41 -8.13 13.86
CA GLU A 57 2.73 -7.95 15.15
C GLU A 57 1.87 -6.67 15.18
N VAL A 58 2.41 -5.55 14.67
CA VAL A 58 1.68 -4.28 14.55
C VAL A 58 0.50 -4.41 13.59
N LEU A 59 0.69 -5.06 12.45
CA LEU A 59 -0.38 -5.33 11.49
C LEU A 59 -1.50 -6.17 12.13
N GLU A 60 -1.15 -7.24 12.86
CA GLU A 60 -2.14 -8.08 13.52
C GLU A 60 -2.94 -7.32 14.58
N GLU A 61 -2.27 -6.46 15.37
CA GLU A 61 -2.96 -5.60 16.34
C GLU A 61 -3.93 -4.64 15.65
N TRP A 62 -3.48 -3.96 14.60
CA TRP A 62 -4.34 -3.07 13.81
C TRP A 62 -5.53 -3.81 13.19
N VAL A 63 -5.33 -5.00 12.61
CA VAL A 63 -6.42 -5.84 12.07
C VAL A 63 -7.41 -6.22 13.17
N ARG A 64 -6.94 -6.60 14.37
CA ARG A 64 -7.84 -6.89 15.49
C ARG A 64 -8.67 -5.66 15.89
N GLU A 65 -8.06 -4.48 15.93
CA GLU A 65 -8.78 -3.24 16.23
C GLU A 65 -9.83 -2.90 15.17
N VAL A 66 -9.48 -3.02 13.88
CA VAL A 66 -10.40 -2.83 12.75
C VAL A 66 -11.58 -3.78 12.86
N LEU A 67 -11.34 -5.07 13.09
CA LEU A 67 -12.38 -6.09 13.14
C LEU A 67 -13.23 -6.03 14.41
N ALA A 68 -12.70 -5.48 15.51
CA ALA A 68 -13.44 -5.33 16.77
C ALA A 68 -14.31 -4.07 16.82
N ASP A 69 -14.06 -3.08 15.96
CA ASP A 69 -14.79 -1.82 15.93
C ASP A 69 -16.10 -1.97 15.13
N PRO A 70 -17.29 -1.88 15.77
CA PRO A 70 -18.57 -2.03 15.08
C PRO A 70 -18.88 -0.87 14.11
N ASP A 71 -18.20 0.27 14.24
CA ASP A 71 -18.35 1.42 13.35
C ASP A 71 -17.39 1.36 12.16
N THR A 72 -16.60 0.29 12.04
CA THR A 72 -15.76 0.05 10.86
C THR A 72 -16.56 -0.47 9.68
N VAL A 73 -16.32 0.15 8.53
CA VAL A 73 -16.82 -0.27 7.23
C VAL A 73 -15.66 -0.45 6.25
N ILE A 74 -15.86 -1.32 5.26
CA ILE A 74 -14.93 -1.55 4.17
C ILE A 74 -15.61 -1.08 2.89
N LEU A 75 -14.89 -0.30 2.09
CA LEU A 75 -15.38 0.25 0.82
C LEU A 75 -14.48 -0.20 -0.32
N ASP A 76 -15.13 -0.51 -1.44
CA ASP A 76 -14.49 -0.86 -2.70
C ASP A 76 -15.24 -0.19 -3.87
N THR A 77 -14.51 0.16 -4.93
CA THR A 77 -15.09 0.77 -6.14
C THR A 77 -14.54 0.13 -7.40
N GLU A 78 -15.43 -0.01 -8.39
CA GLU A 78 -15.04 -0.28 -9.77
C GLU A 78 -15.26 0.97 -10.61
N THR A 79 -14.39 1.19 -11.60
CA THR A 79 -14.37 2.45 -12.34
C THR A 79 -14.24 2.24 -13.85
N THR A 80 -14.51 3.30 -14.62
CA THR A 80 -14.25 3.34 -16.07
C THR A 80 -12.75 3.30 -16.44
N GLY A 81 -11.84 3.26 -15.46
CA GLY A 81 -10.40 3.18 -15.69
C GLY A 81 -9.56 3.69 -14.51
N LEU A 82 -8.25 3.80 -14.72
CA LEU A 82 -7.30 4.17 -13.66
C LEU A 82 -6.85 5.65 -13.69
N HIS A 83 -7.40 6.46 -14.61
CA HIS A 83 -7.01 7.86 -14.79
C HIS A 83 -7.77 8.83 -13.86
N ASP A 84 -7.32 10.07 -13.79
CA ASP A 84 -7.79 11.06 -12.81
C ASP A 84 -9.27 11.44 -12.97
N GLU A 85 -9.83 11.28 -14.16
CA GLU A 85 -11.23 11.55 -14.50
C GLU A 85 -12.10 10.30 -14.58
N ALA A 86 -11.57 9.11 -14.27
CA ALA A 86 -12.34 7.88 -14.31
C ALA A 86 -13.54 7.95 -13.35
N ARG A 87 -14.68 7.43 -13.81
CA ARG A 87 -15.97 7.51 -13.15
C ARG A 87 -16.28 6.21 -12.43
N ILE A 88 -16.97 6.28 -11.30
CA ILE A 88 -17.35 5.08 -10.54
C ILE A 88 -18.52 4.39 -11.25
N VAL A 89 -18.41 3.08 -11.46
CA VAL A 89 -19.45 2.23 -12.09
C VAL A 89 -20.07 1.22 -11.12
N ASP A 90 -19.38 0.90 -10.03
CA ASP A 90 -19.90 0.10 -8.92
C ASP A 90 -19.32 0.58 -7.60
N LEU A 91 -20.11 0.45 -6.52
CA LEU A 91 -19.70 0.84 -5.18
C LEU A 91 -20.25 -0.15 -4.15
N GLY A 92 -19.34 -0.81 -3.45
CA GLY A 92 -19.62 -1.72 -2.34
C GLY A 92 -19.24 -1.12 -0.99
N VAL A 93 -20.10 -1.29 0.01
CA VAL A 93 -19.80 -0.98 1.42
C VAL A 93 -20.31 -2.10 2.31
N ILE A 94 -19.41 -2.69 3.10
CA ILE A 94 -19.72 -3.74 4.07
C ILE A 94 -19.28 -3.34 5.48
N THR A 95 -19.85 -3.96 6.52
CA THR A 95 -19.31 -3.88 7.89
C THR A 95 -18.07 -4.76 8.03
N ALA A 96 -17.28 -4.56 9.09
CA ALA A 96 -16.19 -5.48 9.44
C ALA A 96 -16.66 -6.93 9.69
N ALA A 97 -17.95 -7.14 10.00
CA ALA A 97 -18.56 -8.46 10.16
C ALA A 97 -19.01 -9.09 8.83
N GLY A 98 -18.96 -8.34 7.72
CA GLY A 98 -19.36 -8.80 6.39
C GLY A 98 -20.82 -8.50 6.02
N ASP A 99 -21.54 -7.70 6.79
CA ASP A 99 -22.91 -7.30 6.44
C ASP A 99 -22.87 -6.24 5.33
N VAL A 100 -23.65 -6.44 4.27
CA VAL A 100 -23.75 -5.50 3.16
C VAL A 100 -24.60 -4.29 3.54
N LEU A 101 -24.00 -3.10 3.57
CA LEU A 101 -24.68 -1.83 3.80
C LEU A 101 -25.09 -1.18 2.47
N MET A 102 -24.24 -1.33 1.45
CA MET A 102 -24.44 -0.80 0.12
C MET A 102 -23.76 -1.70 -0.91
N ASP A 103 -24.47 -1.96 -1.99
CA ASP A 103 -24.01 -2.70 -3.16
C ASP A 103 -24.87 -2.14 -4.29
N THR A 104 -24.26 -1.36 -5.18
CA THR A 104 -24.98 -0.67 -6.24
C THR A 104 -24.10 -0.34 -7.43
N LEU A 105 -24.60 -0.72 -8.60
CA LEU A 105 -24.16 -0.16 -9.86
C LEU A 105 -24.49 1.33 -9.92
N ILE A 106 -23.64 2.06 -10.63
CA ILE A 106 -23.76 3.50 -10.88
C ILE A 106 -23.63 3.74 -12.38
N ASN A 107 -24.52 4.56 -12.94
CA ASN A 107 -24.39 5.04 -14.30
C ASN A 107 -23.34 6.16 -14.34
N PRO A 108 -22.17 5.94 -14.98
CA PRO A 108 -21.10 6.94 -15.00
C PRO A 108 -21.42 8.13 -15.93
N GLY A 109 -22.44 8.00 -16.79
CA GLY A 109 -22.79 9.02 -17.79
C GLY A 109 -21.84 9.07 -19.00
N GLU A 110 -20.96 8.08 -19.12
CA GLU A 110 -20.01 7.88 -20.22
C GLU A 110 -19.89 6.39 -20.56
N PRO A 111 -19.40 6.02 -21.77
CA PRO A 111 -19.17 4.63 -22.11
C PRO A 111 -18.08 4.00 -21.23
N ILE A 112 -18.30 2.78 -20.75
CA ILE A 112 -17.29 2.00 -20.03
C ILE A 112 -16.27 1.45 -21.04
N PRO A 113 -14.97 1.76 -20.91
CA PRO A 113 -13.93 1.17 -21.74
C PRO A 113 -13.89 -0.37 -21.68
N ALA A 114 -13.50 -1.00 -22.78
CA ALA A 114 -13.48 -2.45 -22.90
C ALA A 114 -12.45 -3.10 -21.97
N ASP A 115 -11.30 -2.46 -21.75
CA ASP A 115 -10.27 -2.91 -20.82
C ASP A 115 -10.74 -2.87 -19.36
N ALA A 116 -11.50 -1.84 -18.96
CA ALA A 116 -12.16 -1.81 -17.65
C ALA A 116 -13.19 -2.94 -17.53
N THR A 117 -14.04 -3.11 -18.55
CA THR A 117 -15.02 -4.21 -18.63
C THR A 117 -14.36 -5.58 -18.53
N ASP A 118 -13.20 -5.79 -19.16
CA ASP A 118 -12.46 -7.05 -19.11
C ASP A 118 -11.93 -7.38 -17.70
N ILE A 119 -11.73 -6.36 -16.86
CA ILE A 119 -11.27 -6.51 -15.47
C ILE A 119 -12.44 -6.83 -14.54
N HIS A 120 -13.46 -5.95 -14.49
CA HIS A 120 -14.53 -6.03 -13.48
C HIS A 120 -15.83 -6.65 -14.02
N GLY A 121 -15.97 -6.85 -15.33
CA GLY A 121 -17.12 -7.52 -15.95
C GLY A 121 -18.42 -6.71 -16.02
N ILE A 122 -18.36 -5.39 -15.83
CA ILE A 122 -19.52 -4.49 -15.83
C ILE A 122 -19.62 -3.82 -17.20
N THR A 123 -20.80 -3.89 -17.80
CA THR A 123 -21.08 -3.40 -19.15
C THR A 123 -21.98 -2.17 -19.13
N ASP A 124 -21.92 -1.35 -20.19
CA ASP A 124 -22.82 -0.22 -20.40
C ASP A 124 -24.31 -0.60 -20.24
N ALA A 125 -24.68 -1.80 -20.69
CA ALA A 125 -26.05 -2.30 -20.61
C ALA A 125 -26.53 -2.52 -19.16
N GLN A 126 -25.62 -2.93 -18.26
CA GLN A 126 -25.95 -3.15 -16.84
C GLN A 126 -26.15 -1.82 -16.11
N VAL A 127 -25.35 -0.81 -16.44
CA VAL A 127 -25.40 0.50 -15.78
C VAL A 127 -26.37 1.48 -16.43
N ALA A 128 -26.91 1.19 -17.62
CA ALA A 128 -27.76 2.12 -18.38
C ALA A 128 -28.94 2.69 -17.58
N MET A 129 -29.56 1.87 -16.72
CA MET A 129 -30.69 2.26 -15.86
C MET A 129 -30.31 2.43 -14.39
N ALA A 130 -29.02 2.30 -14.06
CA ALA A 130 -28.52 2.51 -12.71
C ALA A 130 -28.60 4.01 -12.34
N PRO A 131 -28.69 4.34 -11.03
CA PRO A 131 -28.64 5.72 -10.58
C PRO A 131 -27.30 6.38 -10.95
N SER A 132 -27.28 7.70 -11.10
CA SER A 132 -26.01 8.44 -11.13
C SER A 132 -25.37 8.47 -9.74
N PHE A 133 -24.09 8.85 -9.65
CA PHE A 133 -23.42 9.02 -8.36
C PHE A 133 -24.19 9.97 -7.42
N GLY A 134 -24.65 11.12 -7.95
CA GLY A 134 -25.48 12.05 -7.18
C GLY A 134 -26.80 11.44 -6.68
N GLY A 135 -27.34 10.44 -7.38
CA GLY A 135 -28.53 9.71 -6.96
C GLY A 135 -28.30 8.74 -5.80
N VAL A 136 -27.06 8.34 -5.53
CA VAL A 136 -26.70 7.46 -4.41
C VAL A 136 -25.98 8.19 -3.27
N LEU A 137 -25.61 9.46 -3.47
CA LEU A 137 -24.77 10.23 -2.54
C LEU A 137 -25.36 10.32 -1.12
N ASP A 138 -26.67 10.55 -0.98
CA ASP A 138 -27.31 10.63 0.34
C ASP A 138 -27.25 9.30 1.10
N ARG A 139 -27.44 8.18 0.39
CA ARG A 139 -27.31 6.84 0.96
C ARG A 139 -25.85 6.55 1.32
N LEU A 140 -24.91 6.92 0.46
CA LEU A 140 -23.48 6.76 0.70
C LEU A 140 -23.04 7.55 1.95
N ALA A 141 -23.49 8.79 2.08
CA ALA A 141 -23.24 9.62 3.25
C ALA A 141 -23.80 8.95 4.52
N ALA A 142 -25.02 8.41 4.47
CA ALA A 142 -25.63 7.73 5.61
C ALA A 142 -24.85 6.48 6.07
N VAL A 143 -24.20 5.76 5.17
CA VAL A 143 -23.41 4.57 5.53
C VAL A 143 -21.98 4.90 5.95
N LEU A 144 -21.39 6.01 5.52
CA LEU A 144 -19.98 6.37 5.82
C LEU A 144 -19.81 7.44 6.90
N HIS A 145 -20.79 8.32 7.11
CA HIS A 145 -20.63 9.49 7.97
C HIS A 145 -20.27 9.11 9.42
N GLY A 146 -19.17 9.66 9.92
CA GLY A 146 -18.65 9.43 11.26
C GLY A 146 -17.99 8.07 11.46
N ARG A 147 -17.83 7.26 10.40
CA ARG A 147 -17.29 5.91 10.48
C ARG A 147 -15.82 5.84 10.12
N ARG A 148 -15.18 4.76 10.57
CA ARG A 148 -13.87 4.32 10.08
C ARG A 148 -14.07 3.54 8.80
N CYS A 149 -13.55 4.04 7.69
CA CYS A 149 -13.67 3.43 6.38
C CYS A 149 -12.32 2.88 5.94
N VAL A 150 -12.20 1.56 5.85
CA VAL A 150 -10.99 0.86 5.43
C VAL A 150 -11.08 0.53 3.94
N ILE A 151 -10.03 0.85 3.20
CA ILE A 151 -9.95 0.67 1.75
C ILE A 151 -8.60 0.05 1.41
N CYS A 152 -8.56 -0.88 0.44
CA CYS A 152 -7.32 -1.51 0.01
C CYS A 152 -6.40 -0.55 -0.75
N ASN A 153 -6.91 0.32 -1.63
CA ASN A 153 -6.12 1.37 -2.28
C ASN A 153 -6.72 2.74 -2.00
N ARG A 154 -6.60 3.22 -0.75
CA ARG A 154 -7.27 4.44 -0.29
C ARG A 154 -6.98 5.63 -1.20
N VAL A 155 -5.76 5.77 -1.70
CA VAL A 155 -5.37 6.89 -2.59
C VAL A 155 -6.21 6.89 -3.85
N PHE A 156 -6.44 5.72 -4.45
CA PHE A 156 -7.25 5.56 -5.64
C PHE A 156 -8.72 5.88 -5.36
N ASP A 157 -9.36 5.16 -4.45
CA ASP A 157 -10.80 5.28 -4.20
C ASP A 157 -11.19 6.67 -3.68
N VAL A 158 -10.40 7.27 -2.78
CA VAL A 158 -10.68 8.62 -2.27
C VAL A 158 -10.53 9.67 -3.39
N ALA A 159 -9.61 9.48 -4.33
CA ALA A 159 -9.51 10.34 -5.51
C ALA A 159 -10.75 10.20 -6.43
N ARG A 160 -11.29 8.98 -6.59
CA ARG A 160 -12.53 8.75 -7.35
C ARG A 160 -13.74 9.40 -6.67
N LEU A 161 -13.89 9.21 -5.36
CA LEU A 161 -14.94 9.87 -4.56
C LEU A 161 -14.83 11.40 -4.66
N ARG A 162 -13.63 11.96 -4.53
CA ARG A 162 -13.39 13.40 -4.72
C ARG A 162 -13.85 13.86 -6.09
N HIS A 163 -13.46 13.15 -7.16
CA HIS A 163 -13.86 13.49 -8.53
C HIS A 163 -15.39 13.50 -8.69
N GLU A 164 -16.08 12.45 -8.24
CA GLU A 164 -17.53 12.35 -8.33
C GLU A 164 -18.27 13.45 -7.53
N LEU A 165 -17.79 13.75 -6.31
CA LEU A 165 -18.33 14.85 -5.50
C LEU A 165 -18.11 16.20 -6.17
N THR A 166 -16.93 16.45 -6.75
CA THR A 166 -16.63 17.68 -7.49
C THR A 166 -17.56 17.82 -8.69
N VAL A 167 -17.78 16.76 -9.47
CA VAL A 167 -18.73 16.76 -10.60
C VAL A 167 -20.15 17.07 -10.11
N HIS A 168 -20.62 16.38 -9.07
CA HIS A 168 -21.96 16.56 -8.52
C HIS A 168 -22.19 17.99 -7.98
N TYR A 169 -21.29 18.52 -7.15
CA TYR A 169 -21.46 19.84 -6.55
C TYR A 169 -21.36 20.98 -7.57
N ARG A 170 -20.57 20.82 -8.64
CA ARG A 170 -20.57 21.76 -9.77
C ARG A 170 -21.89 21.72 -10.53
N GLN A 171 -22.44 20.54 -10.81
CA GLN A 171 -23.72 20.39 -11.52
C GLN A 171 -24.92 20.92 -10.72
N THR A 172 -24.88 20.80 -9.40
CA THR A 172 -25.96 21.28 -8.51
C THR A 172 -25.83 22.75 -8.11
N GLY A 173 -24.80 23.46 -8.59
CA GLY A 173 -24.66 24.89 -8.40
C GLY A 173 -24.20 25.31 -7.00
N HIS A 174 -23.43 24.47 -6.30
CA HIS A 174 -22.82 24.84 -5.04
C HIS A 174 -21.88 26.04 -5.23
N GLN A 175 -21.95 27.01 -4.31
CA GLN A 175 -21.16 28.25 -4.41
C GLN A 175 -19.65 28.00 -4.29
N ASN A 176 -19.25 27.05 -3.44
CA ASN A 176 -17.87 26.58 -3.33
C ASN A 176 -17.82 25.05 -3.35
N PRO A 177 -17.72 24.43 -4.54
CA PRO A 177 -17.70 22.97 -4.66
C PRO A 177 -16.52 22.33 -3.94
N GLU A 178 -15.32 22.93 -3.98
CA GLU A 178 -14.13 22.33 -3.37
C GLU A 178 -14.27 22.23 -1.84
N ASP A 179 -14.75 23.30 -1.18
CA ASP A 179 -15.04 23.27 0.26
C ASP A 179 -16.12 22.24 0.62
N ALA A 180 -17.14 22.07 -0.24
CA ALA A 180 -18.18 21.08 -0.03
C ALA A 180 -17.62 19.65 -0.14
N VAL A 181 -16.73 19.40 -1.10
CA VAL A 181 -16.03 18.11 -1.23
C VAL A 181 -15.16 17.84 0.00
N ASP A 182 -14.33 18.81 0.40
CA ASP A 182 -13.47 18.67 1.57
C ASP A 182 -14.28 18.43 2.85
N SER A 183 -15.41 19.14 3.01
CA SER A 183 -16.31 18.93 4.14
C SER A 183 -16.92 17.54 4.12
N TRP A 184 -17.32 17.01 2.96
CA TRP A 184 -17.93 15.68 2.86
C TRP A 184 -16.89 14.60 3.18
N LEU A 185 -15.72 14.66 2.55
CA LEU A 185 -14.63 13.70 2.78
C LEU A 185 -14.13 13.76 4.23
N GLY A 186 -14.13 14.95 4.84
CA GLY A 186 -13.77 15.15 6.25
C GLY A 186 -14.74 14.52 7.25
N THR A 187 -15.92 14.07 6.83
CA THR A 187 -16.86 13.36 7.71
C THR A 187 -16.53 11.87 7.91
N VAL A 188 -15.58 11.34 7.14
CA VAL A 188 -15.23 9.92 7.12
C VAL A 188 -13.74 9.76 7.46
N ARG A 189 -13.40 8.81 8.33
CA ARG A 189 -12.01 8.49 8.64
C ARG A 189 -11.52 7.39 7.69
N PHE A 190 -10.85 7.78 6.60
CA PHE A 190 -10.31 6.83 5.62
C PHE A 190 -8.95 6.25 6.03
N GLU A 191 -8.86 4.92 6.04
CA GLU A 191 -7.64 4.17 6.30
C GLU A 191 -7.30 3.25 5.14
N ASP A 192 -6.00 3.02 4.97
CA ASP A 192 -5.46 2.22 3.88
C ASP A 192 -5.01 0.87 4.46
N ALA A 193 -5.62 -0.22 3.99
CA ALA A 193 -5.28 -1.58 4.41
C ALA A 193 -3.94 -2.06 3.82
N MET A 194 -3.47 -1.43 2.74
CA MET A 194 -2.25 -1.81 2.06
C MET A 194 -1.00 -1.13 2.61
N VAL A 195 -1.09 0.03 3.28
CA VAL A 195 0.08 0.66 3.93
C VAL A 195 0.72 -0.28 4.97
N PRO A 196 -0.02 -0.88 5.91
CA PRO A 196 0.52 -1.90 6.81
C PRO A 196 1.04 -3.15 6.08
N TYR A 197 0.47 -3.49 4.91
CA TYR A 197 0.84 -4.67 4.12
C TYR A 197 2.12 -4.46 3.29
N SER A 198 2.32 -3.28 2.70
CA SER A 198 3.49 -2.98 1.86
C SER A 198 4.79 -2.95 2.66
N ASP A 199 4.71 -2.56 3.93
CA ASP A 199 5.85 -2.63 4.85
C ASP A 199 6.21 -4.10 5.16
N CYS A 200 5.22 -4.99 5.24
CA CYS A 200 5.43 -6.44 5.51
C CYS A 200 5.84 -7.28 4.28
N TYR A 201 5.50 -6.83 3.07
CA TYR A 201 5.71 -7.53 1.78
C TYR A 201 6.20 -6.56 0.69
N GLY A 202 7.29 -5.86 0.96
CA GLY A 202 7.98 -5.06 -0.06
C GLY A 202 8.67 -5.96 -1.10
N ASP A 203 7.96 -6.32 -2.17
CA ASP A 203 8.53 -6.81 -3.45
C ASP A 203 7.47 -6.78 -4.57
N TRP A 204 6.98 -5.59 -4.92
CA TRP A 204 6.11 -5.41 -6.10
C TRP A 204 6.52 -4.24 -7.02
N SER A 205 7.77 -3.82 -6.93
CA SER A 205 8.39 -2.89 -7.89
C SER A 205 9.72 -3.46 -8.38
N GLY A 206 9.60 -4.46 -9.27
CA GLY A 206 10.66 -4.89 -10.19
C GLY A 206 10.50 -4.24 -11.55
#